data_AF-A0A812WDQ3-F1
#
_entry.id   AF-A0A812WDQ3-F1
#
_cell.length_a   1.000
_cell.length_b   1.000
_cell.length_c   1.000
_cell.angle_alpha   90.00
_cell.angle_beta   90.00
_cell.angle_gamma   90.00
#
_symmetry.space_group_name_H-M   'P 1'
#
loop_
_entity.id
_entity.type
_entity.pdbx_description
1 polymer ?
#
loop_
_entity_poly.entity_id
_entity_poly.type
_entity_poly.pdbx_seq_one_letter_code
_entity_poly.pdbx_strand_id
1 'polypeptide(L)'
;MSLQCFRRQMRCLRQEGVRTWCQRHIDIHLIQPAREMTRQQVIVSAGVGFWGGLFPVPPCTMPATLFCITMYSAGVPKMQRFSLPMASVAVIINELSLPADLAMMPCFIMLGQSAYRSITGEDLAPCSEILKNIQAKPVETLRHFSTSFGLGIAVWTLTTPLVLGKIRVFGALSRLC
;
A
#
# COMPACT_ATOMS: atom_id res chain seq x y z
N MET A 1 0.45 8.30 -16.81
CA MET A 1 0.73 9.75 -16.69
C MET A 1 1.44 10.20 -17.97
N SER A 2 0.94 11.19 -18.71
CA SER A 2 1.54 11.57 -20.00
C SER A 2 2.84 12.37 -19.80
N LEU A 3 3.81 12.21 -20.71
CA LEU A 3 5.11 12.88 -20.67
C LEU A 3 4.98 14.42 -20.61
N GLN A 4 3.89 14.94 -21.17
CA GLN A 4 3.55 16.36 -21.15
C GLN A 4 3.12 16.84 -19.76
N CYS A 5 2.39 16.01 -19.00
CA CYS A 5 1.98 16.32 -17.63
C CYS A 5 3.19 16.41 -16.69
N PHE A 6 4.13 15.46 -16.81
CA PHE A 6 5.36 15.46 -16.04
C PHE A 6 6.23 16.70 -16.32
N ARG A 7 6.40 17.07 -17.60
CA ARG A 7 7.14 18.28 -17.99
C ARG A 7 6.49 19.58 -17.51
N ARG A 8 5.17 19.59 -17.32
CA ARG A 8 4.43 20.74 -16.80
C ARG A 8 4.61 20.86 -15.29
N GLN A 9 4.53 19.74 -14.56
CA GLN A 9 4.82 19.70 -13.13
C GLN A 9 6.26 20.12 -12.81
N MET A 10 7.25 19.59 -13.52
CA MET A 10 8.67 19.97 -13.34
C MET A 10 8.92 21.46 -13.60
N ARG A 11 8.18 22.08 -14.53
CA ARG A 11 8.27 23.53 -14.78
C ARG A 11 7.66 24.35 -13.65
N CYS A 12 6.49 23.97 -13.14
CA CYS A 12 5.89 24.62 -11.97
C CYS A 12 6.78 24.48 -10.73
N LEU A 13 7.37 23.30 -10.51
CA LEU A 13 8.26 23.01 -9.39
C LEU A 13 9.53 23.87 -9.43
N ARG A 14 10.04 24.15 -10.63
CA ARG A 14 11.20 25.04 -10.87
C ARG A 14 10.86 26.53 -10.68
N GLN A 15 9.61 26.94 -10.87
CA GLN A 15 9.18 28.35 -10.76
C GLN A 15 8.69 28.75 -9.36
N GLU A 16 7.96 27.87 -8.66
CA GLU A 16 7.34 28.17 -7.36
C GLU A 16 8.19 27.70 -6.16
N GLY A 17 9.22 26.88 -6.41
CA GLY A 17 10.02 26.22 -5.37
C GLY A 17 9.34 24.96 -4.80
N VAL A 18 10.17 23.96 -4.45
CA VAL A 18 9.72 22.62 -4.00
C VAL A 18 8.71 22.70 -2.84
N ARG A 19 8.98 23.58 -1.86
CA ARG A 19 8.15 23.71 -0.64
C ARG A 19 6.74 24.22 -0.95
N THR A 20 6.62 25.28 -1.73
CA THR A 20 5.34 25.90 -2.12
C THR A 20 4.52 24.95 -2.99
N TRP A 21 5.20 24.27 -3.93
CA TRP A 21 4.56 23.27 -4.78
C TRP A 21 4.03 22.09 -3.95
N CYS A 22 4.83 21.56 -3.01
CA CYS A 22 4.39 20.49 -2.11
C CYS A 22 3.20 20.92 -1.25
N GLN A 23 3.24 22.11 -0.64
CA GLN A 23 2.12 22.63 0.15
C GLN A 23 0.84 22.73 -0.68
N ARG A 24 0.92 23.29 -1.89
CA ARG A 24 -0.22 23.41 -2.80
C ARG A 24 -0.74 22.05 -3.27
N HIS A 25 0.16 21.11 -3.53
CA HIS A 25 -0.21 19.75 -3.95
C HIS A 25 -0.91 19.00 -2.81
N ILE A 26 -0.42 19.13 -1.57
CA ILE A 26 -1.06 18.58 -0.38
C ILE A 26 -2.41 19.25 -0.14
N ASP A 27 -2.51 20.57 -0.27
CA ASP A 27 -3.78 21.28 -0.07
C ASP A 27 -4.86 20.81 -1.05
N ILE A 28 -4.54 20.73 -2.34
CA ILE A 28 -5.49 20.38 -3.40
C ILE A 28 -5.85 18.89 -3.39
N HIS A 29 -4.88 18.00 -3.15
CA HIS A 29 -5.08 16.55 -3.32
C HIS A 29 -5.27 15.79 -2.01
N LEU A 30 -4.98 16.40 -0.86
CA LEU A 30 -5.14 15.77 0.46
C LEU A 30 -6.11 16.55 1.36
N ILE A 31 -5.85 17.83 1.63
CA ILE A 31 -6.59 18.57 2.66
C ILE A 31 -8.00 18.90 2.20
N GLN A 32 -8.16 19.45 1.00
CA GLN A 32 -9.49 19.80 0.47
C GLN A 32 -10.38 18.55 0.29
N PRO A 33 -9.90 17.45 -0.32
CA PRO A 33 -10.68 16.23 -0.42
C PRO A 33 -11.00 15.61 0.94
N ALA A 34 -10.06 15.62 1.90
CA ALA A 34 -10.31 15.10 3.24
C ALA A 34 -11.33 15.92 4.03
N ARG A 35 -11.45 17.22 3.78
CA ARG A 35 -12.48 18.09 4.40
C ARG A 35 -13.89 17.80 3.90
N GLU A 36 -14.02 17.40 2.64
CA GLU A 36 -15.30 17.04 2.02
C GLU A 36 -15.71 15.58 2.32
N MET A 37 -14.79 14.79 2.87
CA MET A 37 -15.01 13.40 3.23
C MET A 37 -15.61 13.26 4.63
N THR A 38 -16.55 12.32 4.76
CA THR A 38 -17.03 11.89 6.08
C THR A 38 -15.92 11.20 6.86
N ARG A 39 -16.01 11.23 8.20
CA ARG A 39 -15.05 10.54 9.11
C ARG A 39 -14.82 9.08 8.71
N GLN A 40 -15.89 8.36 8.37
CA GLN A 40 -15.80 6.99 7.86
C GLN A 40 -14.93 6.91 6.60
N GLN A 41 -15.17 7.78 5.61
CA GLN A 41 -14.44 7.72 4.36
C GLN A 41 -12.95 7.97 4.58
N VAL A 42 -12.58 8.89 5.48
CA VAL A 42 -11.17 9.12 5.87
C VAL A 42 -10.56 7.88 6.51
N ILE A 43 -11.26 7.24 7.47
CA ILE A 43 -10.77 6.02 8.14
C ILE A 43 -10.59 4.87 7.15
N VAL A 44 -11.58 4.66 6.28
CA VAL A 44 -11.52 3.61 5.26
C VAL A 44 -10.37 3.88 4.29
N SER A 45 -10.20 5.13 3.83
CA SER A 45 -9.10 5.53 2.96
C SER A 45 -7.74 5.31 3.58
N ALA A 46 -7.56 5.75 4.83
CA ALA A 46 -6.30 5.59 5.54
C ALA A 46 -5.99 4.10 5.77
N GLY A 47 -6.98 3.30 6.19
CA GLY A 47 -6.80 1.87 6.41
C GLY A 47 -6.43 1.11 5.13
N VAL A 48 -7.10 1.41 4.02
CA VAL A 48 -6.80 0.79 2.71
C VAL A 48 -5.44 1.22 2.20
N GLY A 49 -5.10 2.51 2.31
CA GLY A 49 -3.78 3.03 1.91
C GLY A 49 -2.65 2.42 2.73
N PHE A 50 -2.84 2.33 4.06
CA PHE A 50 -1.85 1.74 4.95
C PHE A 50 -1.64 0.25 4.67
N TRP A 51 -2.71 -0.54 4.53
CA TRP A 51 -2.58 -1.97 4.20
C TRP A 51 -1.99 -2.20 2.80
N GLY A 52 -2.41 -1.40 1.82
CA GLY A 52 -1.85 -1.41 0.46
C GLY A 52 -0.35 -1.10 0.42
N GLY A 53 0.12 -0.26 1.35
CA GLY A 53 1.53 0.07 1.48
C GLY A 53 2.37 -0.92 2.28
N LEU A 54 1.77 -1.81 3.05
CA LEU A 54 2.46 -2.95 3.69
C LEU A 54 2.57 -4.13 2.71
N PHE A 55 3.21 -3.92 1.56
CA PHE A 55 3.34 -4.94 0.51
C PHE A 55 4.76 -5.49 0.49
N PRO A 56 4.97 -6.83 0.59
CA PRO A 56 6.29 -7.44 0.83
C PRO A 56 7.30 -7.34 -0.34
N VAL A 57 7.08 -6.44 -1.30
CA VAL A 57 8.02 -6.08 -2.37
C VAL A 57 7.96 -4.56 -2.64
N PRO A 58 8.88 -3.76 -2.08
CA PRO A 58 9.12 -2.40 -2.55
C PRO A 58 9.71 -2.45 -3.97
N PRO A 59 9.34 -1.56 -4.93
CA PRO A 59 8.46 -0.40 -4.88
C PRO A 59 7.02 -0.68 -5.37
N CYS A 60 6.52 -1.91 -5.28
CA CYS A 60 5.24 -2.32 -5.85
C CYS A 60 4.02 -1.98 -4.97
N THR A 61 4.18 -1.07 -4.02
CA THR A 61 3.15 -0.67 -3.04
C THR A 61 1.97 0.09 -3.70
N MET A 62 2.23 0.88 -4.76
CA MET A 62 1.17 1.57 -5.49
C MET A 62 0.23 0.60 -6.25
N PRO A 63 0.72 -0.37 -7.06
CA PRO A 63 -0.12 -1.45 -7.60
C PRO A 63 -0.91 -2.23 -6.53
N ALA A 64 -0.28 -2.55 -5.40
CA ALA A 64 -0.93 -3.24 -4.29
C ALA A 64 -2.08 -2.42 -3.69
N THR A 65 -1.87 -1.11 -3.48
CA THR A 65 -2.91 -0.19 -3.03
C THR A 65 -4.08 -0.11 -4.01
N LEU A 66 -3.81 -0.04 -5.31
CA LEU A 66 -4.86 -0.06 -6.34
C LEU A 66 -5.64 -1.38 -6.31
N PHE A 67 -4.97 -2.52 -6.11
CA PHE A 67 -5.62 -3.80 -5.92
C PHE A 67 -6.50 -3.82 -4.65
N CYS A 68 -6.06 -3.24 -3.54
CA CYS A 68 -6.89 -3.11 -2.35
C CYS A 68 -8.15 -2.25 -2.60
N ILE A 69 -8.01 -1.14 -3.34
CA ILE A 69 -9.13 -0.26 -3.70
C ILE A 69 -10.16 -1.00 -4.56
N THR A 70 -9.71 -1.78 -5.56
CA THR A 70 -10.60 -2.55 -6.42
C THR A 70 -11.29 -3.67 -5.64
N MET A 71 -10.54 -4.43 -4.84
CA MET A 71 -11.09 -5.49 -3.97
C MET A 71 -12.08 -4.94 -2.94
N TYR A 72 -11.80 -3.78 -2.34
CA TYR A 72 -12.72 -3.13 -1.41
C TYR A 72 -14.02 -2.70 -2.11
N SER A 73 -13.93 -2.26 -3.37
CA SER A 73 -15.09 -1.81 -4.15
C SER A 73 -15.85 -2.93 -4.85
N ALA A 74 -15.26 -4.14 -4.90
CA ALA A 74 -15.87 -5.31 -5.53
C ALA A 74 -17.07 -5.80 -4.70
N GLY A 75 -18.16 -6.14 -5.38
CA GLY A 75 -19.35 -6.74 -4.75
C GLY A 75 -20.16 -5.82 -3.84
N VAL A 76 -19.85 -4.52 -3.75
CA VAL A 76 -20.59 -3.56 -2.91
C VAL A 76 -21.42 -2.55 -3.72
N PRO A 77 -22.54 -2.02 -3.14
CA PRO A 77 -23.35 -0.98 -3.77
C PRO A 77 -22.51 0.26 -4.10
N LYS A 78 -22.87 0.99 -5.17
CA LYS A 78 -22.13 2.17 -5.64
C LYS A 78 -21.83 3.20 -4.55
N MET A 79 -22.76 3.38 -3.60
CA MET A 79 -22.64 4.32 -2.48
C MET A 79 -21.53 3.95 -1.47
N GLN A 80 -21.07 2.70 -1.46
CA GLN A 80 -20.03 2.19 -0.56
C GLN A 80 -18.70 1.93 -1.28
N ARG A 81 -18.63 2.22 -2.59
CA ARG A 81 -17.40 2.08 -3.37
C ARG A 81 -16.42 3.19 -3.01
N PHE A 82 -15.14 2.91 -3.26
CA PHE A 82 -14.09 3.90 -3.10
C PHE A 82 -14.31 5.06 -4.08
N SER A 83 -14.33 6.28 -3.57
CA SER A 83 -14.39 7.48 -4.39
C SER A 83 -12.99 7.93 -4.82
N LEU A 84 -12.93 8.87 -5.77
CA LEU A 84 -11.68 9.48 -6.22
C LEU A 84 -10.94 10.21 -5.08
N PRO A 85 -11.60 11.07 -4.27
CA PRO A 85 -11.01 11.64 -3.05
C PRO A 85 -10.41 10.58 -2.10
N MET A 86 -11.14 9.48 -1.91
CA MET A 86 -10.68 8.39 -1.06
C MET A 86 -9.40 7.74 -1.61
N ALA A 87 -9.31 7.56 -2.92
CA ALA A 87 -8.14 6.99 -3.60
C ALA A 87 -6.91 7.88 -3.46
N SER A 88 -7.05 9.19 -3.59
CA SER A 88 -5.94 10.14 -3.39
C SER A 88 -5.36 10.06 -1.99
N VAL A 89 -6.21 10.03 -0.96
CA VAL A 89 -5.77 9.86 0.43
C VAL A 89 -5.08 8.50 0.62
N ALA A 90 -5.65 7.42 0.10
CA ALA A 90 -5.06 6.08 0.22
C ALA A 90 -3.66 6.00 -0.41
N VAL A 91 -3.47 6.59 -1.59
CA VAL A 91 -2.15 6.63 -2.26
C VAL A 91 -1.14 7.43 -1.45
N ILE A 92 -1.53 8.55 -0.83
CA ILE A 92 -0.61 9.33 -0.03
C ILE A 92 -0.24 8.59 1.27
N ILE A 93 -1.21 7.95 1.92
CA ILE A 93 -0.93 7.12 3.11
C ILE A 93 -0.02 5.93 2.74
N ASN A 94 -0.22 5.32 1.57
CA ASN A 94 0.65 4.26 1.04
C ASN A 94 2.12 4.71 0.97
N GLU A 95 2.39 5.92 0.45
CA GLU A 95 3.75 6.48 0.42
C GLU A 95 4.29 6.72 1.84
N LEU A 96 3.44 7.16 2.79
CA LEU A 96 3.86 7.35 4.17
C LEU A 96 4.10 6.03 4.93
N SER A 97 3.53 4.91 4.47
CA SER A 97 3.72 3.60 5.07
C SER A 97 4.99 2.86 4.61
N LEU A 98 5.76 3.42 3.67
CA LEU A 98 7.05 2.85 3.21
C LEU A 98 8.01 2.43 4.35
N PRO A 99 8.20 3.21 5.44
CA PRO A 99 9.03 2.77 6.56
C PRO A 99 8.46 1.55 7.29
N ALA A 100 7.14 1.48 7.43
CA ALA A 100 6.46 0.35 8.05
C ALA A 100 6.50 -0.90 7.17
N ASP A 101 6.44 -0.72 5.84
CA ASP A 101 6.58 -1.79 4.86
C ASP A 101 7.91 -2.53 5.00
N LEU A 102 9.02 -1.78 5.02
CA LEU A 102 10.36 -2.34 5.20
C LEU A 102 10.50 -3.12 6.52
N ALA A 103 9.80 -2.68 7.57
CA ALA A 103 9.79 -3.36 8.87
C ALA A 103 8.93 -4.63 8.88
N MET A 104 7.83 -4.66 8.11
CA MET A 104 6.85 -5.74 8.10
C MET A 104 7.11 -6.80 7.01
N MET A 105 7.86 -6.47 5.97
CA MET A 105 8.28 -7.40 4.91
C MET A 105 8.87 -8.73 5.44
N PRO A 106 9.78 -8.75 6.44
CA PRO A 106 10.25 -9.99 7.05
C PRO A 106 9.12 -10.90 7.53
N CYS A 107 8.09 -10.32 8.16
CA CYS A 107 6.98 -11.08 8.73
C CYS A 107 6.18 -11.80 7.64
N PHE A 108 5.89 -11.12 6.54
CA PHE A 108 5.18 -11.75 5.41
C PHE A 108 5.99 -12.89 4.79
N ILE A 109 7.31 -12.69 4.62
CA ILE A 109 8.20 -13.72 4.08
C ILE A 109 8.26 -14.93 5.04
N MET A 110 8.45 -14.70 6.33
CA MET A 110 8.49 -15.78 7.33
C MET A 110 7.18 -16.56 7.41
N LEU A 111 6.03 -15.87 7.39
CA LEU A 111 4.72 -16.52 7.37
C LEU A 111 4.52 -17.33 6.09
N GLY A 112 4.96 -16.81 4.94
CA GLY A 112 4.88 -17.52 3.67
C GLY A 112 5.75 -18.78 3.63
N GLN A 113 6.99 -18.68 4.11
CA GLN A 113 7.90 -19.81 4.23
C GLN A 113 7.39 -20.87 5.22
N SER A 114 6.83 -20.44 6.36
CA SER A 114 6.23 -21.35 7.34
C SER A 114 5.03 -22.11 6.78
N ALA A 115 4.14 -21.41 6.04
CA ALA A 115 3.02 -22.02 5.35
C ALA A 115 3.49 -23.01 4.27
N TYR A 116 4.49 -22.63 3.46
CA TYR A 116 5.08 -23.50 2.44
C TYR A 116 5.66 -24.78 3.05
N ARG A 117 6.51 -24.64 4.08
CA ARG A 117 7.10 -25.77 4.80
C ARG A 117 6.03 -26.71 5.37
N SER A 118 4.94 -26.16 5.89
CA SER A 118 3.83 -26.97 6.43
C SER A 118 3.12 -27.81 5.38
N ILE A 119 3.17 -27.40 4.11
CA ILE A 119 2.51 -28.07 2.98
C ILE A 119 3.47 -29.03 2.27
N THR A 120 4.71 -28.62 2.01
CA THR A 120 5.67 -29.37 1.18
C THR A 120 6.71 -30.13 1.99
N GLY A 121 6.92 -29.76 3.26
CA GLY A 121 8.00 -30.29 4.10
C GLY A 121 9.39 -29.72 3.77
N GLU A 122 9.50 -28.82 2.80
CA GLU A 122 10.78 -28.26 2.34
C GLU A 122 11.12 -26.95 3.07
N ASP A 123 12.40 -26.79 3.41
CA ASP A 123 12.93 -25.55 3.95
C ASP A 123 13.49 -24.66 2.82
N LEU A 124 13.11 -23.38 2.86
CA LEU A 124 13.69 -22.33 2.02
C LEU A 124 14.82 -21.61 2.78
N ALA A 125 15.57 -20.78 2.06
CA ALA A 125 16.64 -19.99 2.65
C ALA A 125 16.14 -19.15 3.85
N PRO A 126 16.93 -19.09 4.94
CA PRO A 126 16.51 -18.42 6.16
C PRO A 126 16.27 -16.92 5.92
N CYS A 127 15.18 -16.38 6.48
CA CYS A 127 14.81 -14.97 6.31
C CYS A 127 15.92 -13.98 6.71
N SER A 128 16.79 -14.34 7.67
CA SER A 128 17.94 -13.53 8.07
C SER A 128 18.98 -13.36 6.95
N GLU A 129 19.14 -14.36 6.07
CA GLU A 129 20.02 -14.29 4.90
C GLU A 129 19.41 -13.41 3.81
N ILE A 130 18.09 -13.53 3.60
CA ILE A 130 17.33 -12.69 2.65
C ILE A 130 17.47 -11.21 3.04
N LEU A 131 17.30 -10.86 4.32
CA LEU A 131 17.36 -9.48 4.78
C LEU A 131 18.75 -8.87 4.68
N LYS A 132 19.81 -9.63 4.99
CA LYS A 132 21.20 -9.19 4.81
C LYS A 132 21.50 -8.89 3.34
N ASN A 133 21.02 -9.74 2.44
CA ASN A 133 21.23 -9.59 1.01
C ASN A 133 20.40 -8.43 0.41
N ILE A 134 19.17 -8.20 0.90
CA ILE A 134 18.33 -7.06 0.46
C ILE A 134 19.03 -5.73 0.71
N GLN A 135 19.65 -5.55 1.87
CA GLN A 135 20.34 -4.30 2.22
C GLN A 135 21.56 -4.04 1.34
N ALA A 136 22.31 -5.09 0.98
CA ALA A 136 23.50 -4.97 0.14
C ALA A 136 23.18 -4.86 -1.35
N LYS A 137 22.21 -5.65 -1.84
CA LYS A 137 21.89 -5.80 -3.27
C LYS A 137 20.40 -6.14 -3.49
N PRO A 138 19.50 -5.15 -3.46
CA PRO A 138 18.05 -5.40 -3.45
C PRO A 138 17.53 -6.09 -4.72
N VAL A 139 17.99 -5.67 -5.90
CA VAL A 139 17.52 -6.23 -7.19
C VAL A 139 18.00 -7.67 -7.39
N GLU A 140 19.24 -7.98 -7.02
CA GLU A 140 19.82 -9.32 -7.15
C GLU A 140 19.17 -10.29 -6.16
N THR A 141 18.88 -9.82 -4.96
CA THR A 141 18.19 -10.59 -3.91
C THR A 141 16.75 -10.90 -4.28
N LEU A 142 16.02 -9.96 -4.89
CA LEU A 142 14.67 -10.22 -5.42
C LEU A 142 14.65 -11.34 -6.47
N ARG A 143 15.71 -11.43 -7.30
CA ARG A 143 15.83 -12.51 -8.29
C ARG A 143 16.18 -13.84 -7.65
N HIS A 144 17.18 -13.87 -6.76
CA HIS A 144 17.64 -15.09 -6.11
C HIS A 144 16.62 -15.68 -5.12
N PHE A 145 15.87 -14.84 -4.40
CA PHE A 145 14.88 -15.28 -3.41
C PHE A 145 13.43 -15.06 -3.87
N SER A 146 13.20 -15.02 -5.19
CA SER A 146 11.89 -14.75 -5.81
C SER A 146 10.76 -15.62 -5.24
N THR A 147 11.01 -16.90 -4.96
CA THR A 147 10.04 -17.81 -4.32
C THR A 147 9.61 -17.31 -2.94
N SER A 148 10.54 -16.83 -2.11
CA SER A 148 10.25 -16.37 -0.75
C SER A 148 9.42 -15.08 -0.75
N PHE A 149 9.72 -14.15 -1.66
CA PHE A 149 8.89 -12.96 -1.88
C PHE A 149 7.51 -13.33 -2.44
N GLY A 150 7.44 -14.27 -3.40
CA GLY A 150 6.19 -14.77 -3.94
C GLY A 150 5.27 -15.37 -2.87
N LEU A 151 5.83 -16.14 -1.94
CA LEU A 151 5.09 -16.65 -0.78
C LEU A 151 4.60 -15.52 0.14
N GLY A 152 5.43 -14.51 0.39
CA GLY A 152 5.01 -13.31 1.12
C GLY A 152 3.83 -12.60 0.45
N ILE A 153 3.89 -12.41 -0.87
CA ILE A 153 2.79 -11.82 -1.67
C ILE A 153 1.53 -12.68 -1.56
N ALA A 154 1.67 -14.01 -1.62
CA ALA A 154 0.53 -14.92 -1.50
C ALA A 154 -0.16 -14.79 -0.14
N VAL A 155 0.61 -14.76 0.96
CA VAL A 155 0.07 -14.53 2.31
C VAL A 155 -0.63 -13.19 2.42
N TRP A 156 -0.01 -12.12 1.92
CA TRP A 156 -0.62 -10.79 1.91
C TRP A 156 -1.93 -10.78 1.10
N THR A 157 -1.94 -11.42 -0.06
CA THR A 157 -3.13 -11.49 -0.94
C THR A 157 -4.27 -12.27 -0.27
N LEU A 158 -3.97 -13.40 0.36
CA LEU A 158 -4.95 -14.23 1.07
C LEU A 158 -5.53 -13.53 2.31
N THR A 159 -4.73 -12.71 2.99
CA THR A 159 -5.18 -11.96 4.18
C THR A 159 -5.90 -10.66 3.84
N THR A 160 -5.68 -10.10 2.65
CA THR A 160 -6.26 -8.82 2.20
C THR A 160 -7.80 -8.75 2.34
N PRO A 161 -8.60 -9.74 1.89
CA PRO A 161 -10.05 -9.70 2.06
C PRO A 161 -10.50 -9.55 3.52
N LEU A 162 -9.81 -10.21 4.45
CA LEU A 162 -10.10 -10.17 5.88
C LEU A 162 -9.80 -8.78 6.45
N VAL A 163 -8.66 -8.19 6.08
CA VAL A 163 -8.26 -6.84 6.51
C VAL A 163 -9.22 -5.79 5.96
N LEU A 164 -9.59 -5.87 4.68
CA LEU A 164 -10.56 -4.97 4.07
C LEU A 164 -11.95 -5.09 4.73
N GLY A 165 -12.37 -6.30 5.10
CA GLY A 165 -13.57 -6.53 5.89
C GLY A 165 -13.53 -5.83 7.24
N LYS A 166 -12.41 -5.93 7.98
CA LYS A 166 -12.21 -5.23 9.26
C LYS A 166 -12.24 -3.71 9.08
N ILE A 167 -11.54 -3.17 8.07
CA ILE A 167 -11.53 -1.74 7.76
C ILE A 167 -12.97 -1.24 7.51
N ARG A 168 -13.78 -2.02 6.78
CA ARG A 168 -15.18 -1.67 6.54
C ARG A 168 -16.00 -1.61 7.83
N VAL A 169 -15.84 -2.59 8.72
CA VAL A 169 -16.52 -2.62 10.02
C VAL A 169 -16.11 -1.43 10.88
N PHE A 170 -14.80 -1.15 10.99
CA PHE A 170 -14.30 0.02 11.72
C PHE A 170 -14.84 1.34 11.14
N GLY A 171 -14.88 1.45 9.81
CA GLY A 171 -15.50 2.56 9.13
C GLY A 171 -16.99 2.71 9.50
N ALA A 172 -17.75 1.62 9.50
CA ALA A 172 -19.17 1.66 9.85
C ALA A 172 -19.39 2.08 11.31
N LEU A 173 -18.58 1.57 12.25
CA LEU A 173 -18.64 1.94 13.66
C LEU A 173 -18.36 3.43 13.87
N SER A 174 -17.47 4.03 13.07
CA SER A 174 -17.16 5.46 13.16
C SER A 174 -18.31 6.39 12.76
N ARG A 175 -19.40 5.87 12.19
CA ARG A 175 -20.64 6.66 11.96
C ARG A 175 -21.51 6.78 13.21
N LEU A 176 -21.33 5.87 14.17
CA LEU A 176 -22.16 5.80 15.39
C LEU A 176 -21.59 6.66 16.53
N CYS A 177 -20.35 7.14 16.40
CA CYS A 177 -19.62 7.95 17.36
C CYS A 177 -19.24 9.31 16.79
#